data_AF-A0A3B3VCS7-F1
#
_entry.id   AF-A0A3B3VCS7-F1
#
_cell.length_a   1.000
_cell.length_b   1.000
_cell.length_c   1.000
_cell.angle_alpha   90.00
_cell.angle_beta   90.00
_cell.angle_gamma   90.00
#
_symmetry.space_group_name_H-M   'P 1'
#
loop_
_entity.id
_entity.type
_entity.pdbx_description
1 polymer ?
#
loop_
_entity_poly.entity_id
_entity_poly.type
_entity_poly.pdbx_seq_one_letter_code
_entity_poly.pdbx_strand_id
1 'polypeptide(L)' 'MSPKNVIFKKTCKDKSVGVFMGKRDFVDRVDSVDPVDGVVLIDPEALQCAVEFEIKAFSAESQDAKVRKR' A
#
# COMPACT_ATOMS: atom_id res chain seq x y z
N MET A 1 25.63 -9.50 5.52
CA MET A 1 24.68 -9.99 4.51
C MET A 1 24.01 -8.80 3.88
N SER A 2 23.92 -8.71 2.55
CA SER A 2 23.10 -7.67 1.91
C SER A 2 21.62 -7.91 2.21
N PRO A 3 20.81 -6.86 2.38
CA PRO A 3 19.37 -7.01 2.55
C PRO A 3 18.81 -7.73 1.33
N LYS A 4 18.07 -8.82 1.54
CA LYS A 4 17.30 -9.45 0.46
C LYS A 4 16.12 -8.53 0.16
N ASN A 5 16.02 -8.05 -1.08
CA ASN A 5 14.86 -7.30 -1.52
C ASN A 5 13.68 -8.25 -1.67
N VAL A 6 12.81 -8.30 -0.65
CA VAL A 6 11.61 -9.15 -0.63
C VAL A 6 10.44 -8.34 -1.20
N ILE A 7 9.74 -8.90 -2.18
CA ILE A 7 8.53 -8.29 -2.76
C ILE A 7 7.30 -8.99 -2.18
N PHE A 8 6.35 -8.19 -1.72
CA PHE A 8 5.06 -8.66 -1.22
C PHE A 8 4.01 -8.44 -2.30
N LYS A 9 3.25 -9.48 -2.64
CA LYS A 9 2.17 -9.40 -3.63
C LYS A 9 0.84 -9.86 -3.07
N LYS A 10 -0.24 -9.23 -3.52
CA LYS A 10 -1.61 -9.70 -3.29
C LYS A 10 -2.40 -9.57 -4.60
N THR A 11 -3.06 -10.64 -5.00
CA THR A 11 -3.81 -10.70 -6.26
C THR A 11 -5.28 -10.98 -5.96
N CYS A 12 -6.18 -10.31 -6.69
CA CYS A 12 -7.61 -10.59 -6.63
C CYS A 12 -7.90 -12.03 -7.05
N LYS A 13 -9.03 -12.58 -6.57
CA LYS A 13 -9.38 -14.00 -6.77
C LYS A 13 -9.57 -14.36 -8.25
N ASP A 14 -10.15 -13.43 -9.00
CA ASP A 14 -10.36 -13.45 -10.44
C ASP A 14 -9.08 -13.12 -11.25
N LYS A 15 -7.99 -12.73 -10.57
CA LYS A 15 -6.69 -12.34 -11.13
C LYS A 15 -6.69 -11.07 -11.97
N SER A 16 -7.79 -10.32 -11.96
CA SER A 16 -7.93 -9.08 -12.73
C SER A 16 -6.99 -7.97 -12.25
N VAL A 17 -6.70 -7.93 -10.95
CA VAL A 17 -5.84 -6.91 -10.33
C VAL A 17 -4.85 -7.54 -9.35
N GLY A 18 -3.62 -7.06 -9.35
CA GLY A 18 -2.59 -7.43 -8.40
C GLY A 18 -1.84 -6.22 -7.86
N VAL A 19 -1.54 -6.19 -6.58
CA VAL A 19 -0.73 -5.15 -5.93
C VAL A 19 0.61 -5.75 -5.51
N PHE A 20 1.70 -5.04 -5.82
CA PHE A 20 3.05 -5.41 -5.45
C PHE A 20 3.71 -4.28 -4.68
N MET A 21 4.31 -4.61 -3.53
CA MET A 21 4.91 -3.65 -2.61
C MET A 21 6.31 -4.12 -2.20
N GLY A 22 7.24 -3.18 -2.08
CA GLY A 22 8.61 -3.47 -1.63
C GLY A 22 8.76 -3.68 -0.12
N LYS A 23 7.76 -3.29 0.68
CA LYS A 23 7.75 -3.43 2.14
C LYS A 23 6.31 -3.56 2.68
N ARG A 24 6.19 -4.08 3.90
CA ARG A 24 4.91 -4.16 4.65
C ARG A 24 4.82 -3.17 5.81
N ASP A 25 5.96 -2.80 6.35
CA ASP A 25 6.05 -1.89 7.50
C ASP A 25 6.39 -0.49 6.98
N PHE A 26 5.55 0.48 7.34
CA PHE A 26 5.71 1.90 7.02
C PHE A 26 5.88 2.66 8.32
N VAL A 27 7.09 3.16 8.54
CA VAL A 27 7.46 3.79 9.82
C VAL A 27 6.97 5.22 9.84
N ASP A 28 6.20 5.55 10.88
CA ASP A 28 5.91 6.92 11.27
C ASP A 28 7.07 7.48 12.09
N ARG A 29 7.66 8.58 11.62
CA ARG A 29 8.81 9.26 12.24
C ARG A 29 8.42 10.55 12.95
N VAL A 30 7.14 10.68 13.36
CA VAL A 30 6.54 11.86 14.00
C VAL A 30 6.35 13.03 13.04
N ASP A 31 7.42 13.46 12.36
CA ASP A 31 7.39 14.58 11.42
C ASP A 31 7.00 14.16 9.99
N SER A 32 7.13 12.86 9.69
CA SER A 32 6.81 12.29 8.38
C SER A 32 6.57 10.79 8.48
N VAL A 33 5.77 10.26 7.56
CA VAL A 33 5.55 8.82 7.40
C VAL A 33 6.27 8.34 6.15
N ASP A 34 6.90 7.18 6.26
CA ASP A 34 7.48 6.46 5.14
C ASP A 34 6.45 6.31 3.99
N PRO A 35 6.77 6.74 2.75
CA PRO A 35 5.81 6.69 1.66
C PRO A 35 5.45 5.24 1.28
N VAL A 36 4.20 5.06 0.87
CA VAL A 36 3.69 3.80 0.32
C VAL A 36 4.01 3.75 -1.17
N ASP A 37 5.00 2.94 -1.53
CA ASP A 37 5.43 2.73 -2.91
C ASP A 37 5.14 1.28 -3.36
N GLY A 38 4.69 1.15 -4.61
CA GLY A 38 4.26 -0.11 -5.18
C GLY A 38 3.74 0.03 -6.60
N VAL A 39 3.46 -1.13 -7.22
CA VAL A 39 2.91 -1.21 -8.57
C VAL A 39 1.61 -2.01 -8.57
N VAL A 40 0.69 -1.62 -9.45
CA VAL A 40 -0.57 -2.32 -9.69
C VAL A 40 -0.51 -2.97 -11.07
N LEU A 41 -0.72 -4.29 -11.10
CA LEU A 41 -0.93 -5.07 -12.30
C LEU A 41 -2.42 -5.11 -12.60
N ILE A 42 -2.81 -4.85 -13.84
CA ILE A 42 -4.19 -4.86 -14.31
C ILE A 42 -4.27 -5.76 -15.54
N ASP A 43 -5.19 -6.72 -15.52
CA ASP A 43 -5.53 -7.56 -16.67
C ASP A 43 -6.70 -6.92 -17.44
N PRO A 44 -6.46 -6.36 -18.64
CA PRO A 44 -7.51 -5.69 -19.41
C PRO A 44 -8.54 -6.67 -19.98
N GLU A 45 -8.22 -7.95 -20.16
CA GLU A 45 -9.15 -8.93 -20.73
C GLU A 45 -10.20 -9.39 -19.71
N ALA A 46 -9.80 -9.48 -18.44
CA ALA A 46 -10.70 -9.79 -17.34
C ALA A 46 -11.67 -8.64 -17.01
N LEU A 47 -11.33 -7.41 -17.40
CA LEU A 47 -12.03 -6.17 -17.09
C LEU A 47 -12.68 -5.60 -18.36
N GLN A 48 -13.71 -6.29 -18.86
CA GLN A 48 -14.46 -5.87 -20.05
C GLN A 48 -15.35 -4.65 -19.75
N CYS A 49 -14.77 -3.45 -19.66
CA CYS A 49 -15.37 -2.11 -19.76
C CYS A 49 -14.35 -1.05 -19.26
N ALA A 50 -14.67 0.24 -19.39
CA ALA A 50 -13.97 1.28 -18.63
C ALA A 50 -14.30 1.10 -17.13
N VAL A 51 -13.34 0.62 -16.36
CA VAL A 51 -13.46 0.47 -14.90
C VAL A 51 -12.59 1.54 -14.24
N GLU A 52 -13.16 2.31 -13.32
CA GLU A 52 -12.39 3.23 -12.48
C GLU A 52 -11.71 2.46 -11.36
N PHE A 53 -10.39 2.61 -11.24
CA PHE A 53 -9.60 2.03 -10.15
C PHE A 53 -9.26 3.12 -9.14
N GLU A 54 -9.48 2.81 -7.86
CA GLU A 54 -9.11 3.70 -6.76
C GLU A 54 -8.10 3.01 -5.86
N ILE A 55 -6.94 3.65 -5.67
CA ILE A 55 -5.91 3.20 -4.74
C ILE A 55 -6.05 4.02 -3.46
N LYS A 56 -6.42 3.37 -2.36
CA LYS A 56 -6.48 4.00 -1.03
C LYS A 56 -5.35 3.48 -0.15
N ALA A 57 -4.53 4.41 0.32
CA ALA A 57 -3.63 4.17 1.45
C ALA A 57 -4.26 4.77 2.70
N PHE A 58 -4.31 3.99 3.79
CA PHE A 58 -4.81 4.45 5.08
C PHE A 58 -3.65 4.41 6.06
N SER A 59 -3.42 5.52 6.77
CA SER A 59 -2.56 5.54 7.94
C SER A 59 -3.44 5.47 9.19
N ALA A 60 -3.08 4.63 10.15
CA ALA A 60 -3.73 4.65 11.45
C ALA A 60 -3.27 5.92 12.20
N GLU A 61 -4.22 6.74 12.69
CA GLU A 61 -3.86 7.86 13.55
C GLU A 61 -3.31 7.32 14.89
N SER A 62 -2.08 7.72 15.24
CA SER A 62 -1.52 7.44 16.56
C SER A 62 -2.33 8.14 17.65
N GLN A 63 -2.73 7.40 18.70
CA GLN A 63 -3.50 7.95 19.82
C GLN A 63 -2.70 8.95 20.70
N ASP A 64 -1.40 9.13 20.45
CA ASP A 64 -0.51 10.02 21.24
C ASP A 64 -0.73 11.52 20.96
N ALA A 65 -1.47 11.89 19.91
CA ALA A 65 -1.83 13.30 19.65
C ALA A 65 -2.76 13.90 20.72
N LYS A 66 -3.33 13.10 21.63
CA LYS A 66 -4.17 13.59 22.74
C LYS A 66 -3.38 14.09 23.95
N VAL A 67 -2.06 13.84 24.05
CA VAL A 67 -1.27 14.20 25.24
C VAL A 67 -0.77 15.65 25.21
N ARG A 68 -0.72 16.31 24.04
CA ARG A 68 -0.17 17.67 23.89
C ARG A 68 -1.19 18.82 24.00
N LYS A 69 -2.46 18.54 24.33
CA LYS A 69 -3.43 19.57 24.73
C LYS A 69 -3.62 19.54 26.25
N ARG A 70 -2.67 20.08 26.99
CA ARG A 70 -2.84 20.57 28.37
C ARG A 70 -2.08 21.87 28.51
#